data_AF-A0A2V8NEX6-F1
#
_entry.id   AF-A0A2V8NEX6-F1
#
_cell.length_a   1.000
_cell.length_b   1.000
_cell.length_c   1.000
_cell.angle_alpha   90.00
_cell.angle_beta   90.00
_cell.angle_gamma   90.00
#
_symmetry.space_group_name_H-M   'P 1'
#
loop_
_entity.id
_entity.type
_entity.pdbx_description
1 polymer ?
#
loop_
_entity_poly.entity_id
_entity_poly.type
_entity_poly.pdbx_seq_one_letter_code
_entity_poly.pdbx_strand_id
1 'polypeptide(L)' 'MTSRQDRSEHIDLDVSQILTGEMLLAQAGDRLLDLMVKVCNGRLVAAEPLGRPEFVLTKLYASA' A
#
# COMPACT_ATOMS: atom_id res chain seq x y z
N MET A 1 23.20 -3.96 4.92
CA MET A 1 22.82 -2.56 4.63
C MET A 1 22.08 -2.54 3.29
N THR A 2 20.94 -3.22 3.21
CA THR A 2 20.14 -3.31 1.98
C THR A 2 19.33 -2.02 1.85
N SER A 3 19.39 -1.41 0.68
CA SER A 3 19.03 -0.02 0.41
C SER A 3 17.55 0.25 0.65
N ARG A 4 17.27 1.41 1.26
CA ARG A 4 15.92 1.96 1.47
C ARG A 4 15.20 2.30 0.14
N GLN A 5 15.94 2.27 -0.98
CA GLN A 5 15.50 2.67 -2.32
C GLN A 5 14.49 1.70 -2.94
N ASP A 6 14.63 0.39 -2.70
CA ASP A 6 13.75 -0.65 -3.27
C ASP A 6 12.29 -0.55 -2.82
N ARG A 7 12.06 -0.11 -1.57
CA ARG A 7 10.70 -0.05 -1.00
C ARG A 7 9.82 1.01 -1.66
N SER A 8 10.40 2.07 -2.20
CA SER A 8 9.61 3.17 -2.78
C SER A 8 8.85 2.75 -4.05
N GLU A 9 9.31 1.68 -4.71
CA GLU A 9 8.67 1.12 -5.91
C GLU A 9 7.49 0.21 -5.56
N HIS A 10 7.38 -0.26 -4.32
CA HIS A 10 6.44 -1.32 -3.93
C HIS A 10 5.60 -1.01 -2.69
N ILE A 11 5.93 0.04 -1.94
CA ILE A 11 5.26 0.43 -0.70
C ILE A 11 4.85 1.91 -0.76
N ASP A 12 3.54 2.15 -0.84
CA ASP A 12 2.98 3.51 -0.85
C ASP A 12 3.09 4.26 0.49
N LEU A 13 3.12 3.52 1.60
CA LEU A 13 3.23 4.05 2.96
C LEU A 13 4.10 3.16 3.85
N ASP A 14 5.24 3.66 4.28
CA ASP A 14 6.11 2.99 5.27
C ASP A 14 5.67 3.33 6.71
N VAL A 15 5.23 2.30 7.44
CA VAL A 15 4.84 2.37 8.86
C VAL A 15 5.77 1.55 9.76
N SER A 16 6.96 1.17 9.27
CA SER A 16 7.92 0.32 10.02
C SER A 16 8.35 0.92 11.36
N GLN A 17 8.24 2.25 11.53
CA GLN A 17 8.50 2.97 12.78
C GLN A 17 7.59 2.57 13.94
N ILE A 18 6.44 1.92 13.68
CA ILE A 18 5.62 1.31 14.73
C ILE A 18 6.43 0.24 15.48
N LEU A 19 7.26 -0.52 14.77
CA LEU A 19 8.04 -1.62 15.34
C LEU A 19 9.19 -1.13 16.24
N THR A 20 9.70 0.07 15.98
CA THR A 20 10.74 0.70 16.81
C THR A 20 10.16 1.57 17.93
N GLY A 21 8.82 1.73 17.98
CA GLY A 21 8.15 2.61 18.94
C GLY A 21 8.26 4.10 18.62
N GLU A 22 8.81 4.46 17.46
CA GLU A 22 8.93 5.85 17.00
C GLU A 22 7.62 6.42 16.45
N MET A 23 6.62 5.57 16.20
CA MET A 23 5.29 5.95 15.70
C MET A 23 4.19 5.17 16.42
N LEU A 24 3.13 5.87 16.80
CA LEU A 24 1.92 5.23 17.34
C LEU A 24 1.02 4.71 16.23
N LEU A 25 0.26 3.65 16.52
CA LEU A 25 -0.70 3.08 15.57
C LEU A 25 -1.73 4.11 15.09
N ALA A 26 -2.18 5.01 15.98
CA ALA A 26 -3.12 6.08 15.62
C ALA A 26 -2.52 7.02 14.56
N GLN A 27 -1.25 7.42 14.72
CA GLN A 27 -0.56 8.29 13.76
C GLN A 27 -0.36 7.60 12.41
N ALA A 28 -0.13 6.29 12.42
CA ALA A 28 -0.08 5.51 11.18
C ALA A 28 -1.44 5.47 10.47
N GLY A 29 -2.54 5.36 11.24
CA GLY A 29 -3.91 5.43 10.74
C GLY A 29 -4.23 6.77 10.08
N ASP A 30 -3.86 7.88 10.71
CA ASP A 30 -4.06 9.23 10.14
C ASP A 30 -3.30 9.38 8.81
N ARG A 31 -2.05 8.92 8.76
CA ARG A 31 -1.24 8.93 7.52
C ARG A 31 -1.82 8.06 6.42
N LEU A 32 -2.42 6.92 6.77
CA LEU A 32 -3.10 6.03 5.83
C LEU A 32 -4.35 6.68 5.25
N LEU A 33 -5.16 7.33 6.09
CA LEU A 33 -6.35 8.06 5.65
C LEU A 33 -5.99 9.22 4.70
N ASP A 34 -4.97 10.00 5.03
CA ASP A 34 -4.48 11.07 4.15
C ASP A 34 -4.02 10.55 2.80
N LEU A 35 -3.32 9.41 2.78
CA LEU A 35 -2.91 8.76 1.54
C LEU A 35 -4.14 8.28 0.74
N MET A 36 -5.09 7.63 1.40
CA MET A 36 -6.32 7.14 0.77
C MET A 36 -7.08 8.29 0.10
N VAL A 37 -7.25 9.43 0.79
CA VAL A 37 -7.90 10.62 0.21
C VAL A 37 -7.16 11.10 -1.04
N LYS A 38 -5.82 11.13 -1.02
CA LYS A 38 -5.02 11.48 -2.21
C LYS A 38 -5.23 10.50 -3.35
N VAL A 39 -5.29 9.20 -3.05
CA VAL A 39 -5.54 8.15 -4.05
C VAL A 39 -6.93 8.29 -4.66
N CYS A 40 -7.96 8.50 -3.84
CA CYS A 40 -9.31 8.79 -4.32
C CYS A 40 -9.36 10.05 -5.21
N ASN A 41 -8.47 11.02 -4.97
CA ASN A 41 -8.32 12.22 -5.79
C ASN A 41 -7.39 12.03 -7.01
N GLY A 42 -7.01 10.81 -7.35
CA GLY A 42 -6.27 10.47 -8.57
C GLY A 42 -4.76 10.36 -8.43
N ARG A 43 -4.21 10.38 -7.20
CA ARG A 43 -2.81 9.97 -6.99
C ARG A 43 -2.68 8.48 -7.28
N LEU A 44 -1.75 8.10 -8.15
CA LEU A 44 -1.47 6.70 -8.42
C LEU A 44 -0.80 5.99 -7.24
N VAL A 45 -1.13 4.71 -7.05
CA VAL A 45 -0.46 3.78 -6.12
C VAL A 45 0.63 3.00 -6.84
N ALA A 46 1.61 2.48 -6.10
CA ALA A 46 2.79 1.78 -6.64
C ALA A 46 2.45 0.67 -7.66
N ALA A 47 1.32 -0.04 -7.50
CA ALA A 47 0.91 -1.10 -8.41
C ALA A 47 0.50 -0.62 -9.82
N GLU A 48 0.00 0.61 -9.95
CA GLU A 48 -0.54 1.15 -11.21
C GLU A 48 0.55 1.48 -12.25
N PRO A 49 1.60 2.27 -11.94
CA PRO A 49 2.66 2.56 -12.91
C PRO A 49 3.51 1.33 -13.22
N LEU A 50 3.52 0.31 -12.34
CA LEU A 50 4.16 -0.98 -12.60
C LEU A 50 3.35 -1.87 -13.56
N GLY A 51 2.15 -1.45 -13.98
CA GLY A 51 1.34 -2.20 -14.93
C GLY A 51 0.89 -3.54 -14.41
N ARG A 52 0.43 -3.61 -13.15
CA ARG A 52 -0.13 -4.82 -12.51
C ARG A 52 -1.67 -4.82 -12.50
N PRO A 53 -2.38 -5.01 -13.64
CA PRO A 53 -3.84 -5.07 -13.70
C PRO A 53 -4.38 -6.49 -13.39
N GLU A 54 -3.71 -7.23 -12.53
CA GLU A 54 -4.02 -8.64 -12.29
C GLU A 54 -5.29 -8.74 -11.44
N PHE A 55 -6.37 -9.26 -12.02
CA PHE A 55 -7.61 -9.55 -11.30
C PHE A 55 -7.94 -11.03 -11.43
N VAL A 56 -8.19 -11.68 -10.29
CA VAL A 56 -8.72 -13.03 -10.24
C VAL A 56 -10.10 -12.95 -9.62
N LEU A 57 -11.13 -13.27 -10.40
CA LEU A 57 -12.48 -13.40 -9.87
C LEU A 57 -12.56 -14.66 -9.02
N THR A 58 -12.84 -14.51 -7.72
CA THR A 58 -13.11 -15.64 -6.86
C THR A 58 -14.38 -16.35 -7.34
N LYS A 59 -14.21 -17.59 -7.80
CA LYS A 59 -15.33 -18.41 -8.25
C LYS A 59 -16.10 -18.89 -7.03
N LEU A 60 -17.34 -18.41 -6.86
CA LEU A 60 -18.18 -18.80 -5.72
C LEU A 60 -18.71 -20.25 -5.86
N TYR A 61 -18.73 -20.81 -7.07
CA TYR A 61 -19.13 -22.18 -7.36
C TYR A 61 -18.20 -22.81 -8.40
N ALA A 62 -17.66 -24.01 -8.15
CA ALA A 62 -16.96 -24.76 -9.19
C ALA A 62 -17.92 -25.06 -10.36
N SER A 63 -17.42 -24.98 -11.60
CA SER A 63 -18.21 -25.46 -12.74
C SER A 63 -18.33 -26.97 -12.61
N ALA A 64 -19.54 -27.49 -12.85
CA ALA A 64 -19.78 -28.93 -12.98
C ALA A 64 -18.85 -29.58 -14.01
#